data_AF-A0A818N325-F1
#
_entry.id   AF-A0A818N325-F1
#
_cell.length_a   1.000
_cell.length_b   1.000
_cell.length_c   1.000
_cell.angle_alpha   90.00
_cell.angle_beta   90.00
_cell.angle_gamma   90.00
#
_symmetry.space_group_name_H-M   'P 1'
#
loop_
_entity.id
_entity.type
_entity.pdbx_description
1 polymer ?
#
loop_
_entity_poly.entity_id
_entity_poly.type
_entity_poly.pdbx_seq_one_letter_code
_entity_poly.pdbx_strand_id
1 'polypeptide(L)'
;MEQNNSELTSKYKAKIQLANLDYRSNSELLNKLKAYANHEDGLLEQNYNQLKNIIDQDFQLQEKALEILHLLKSKNKMTDDLIESIVLLYESTNSKEIKNSCSKLLEDANRSGKNLNDRAAEIFNEKLKNDKADKIEQAFSQSNLYKELNTRFQLNDAQIKELLTVLKIK
;
A
#
# COMPACT_ATOMS: atom_id res chain seq x y z
N MET A 1 -34.57 -27.35 -15.97
CA MET A 1 -33.57 -27.35 -14.87
C MET A 1 -32.12 -27.30 -15.35
N GLU A 2 -31.81 -27.48 -16.65
CA GLU A 2 -30.42 -27.50 -17.15
C GLU A 2 -29.81 -26.11 -17.44
N GLN A 3 -30.61 -25.10 -17.79
CA GLN A 3 -30.09 -23.74 -18.06
C GLN A 3 -29.54 -23.02 -16.81
N ASN A 4 -30.15 -23.24 -15.64
CA ASN A 4 -29.68 -22.65 -14.37
C ASN A 4 -28.30 -23.17 -13.94
N ASN A 5 -27.96 -24.43 -14.24
CA ASN A 5 -26.64 -24.98 -13.90
C ASN A 5 -25.52 -24.39 -14.76
N SER A 6 -25.79 -24.07 -16.04
CA SER A 6 -24.82 -23.47 -16.95
C SER A 6 -24.39 -22.05 -16.50
N GLU A 7 -25.37 -21.20 -16.14
CA GLU A 7 -25.10 -19.83 -15.67
C GLU A 7 -24.44 -19.79 -14.29
N LEU A 8 -24.86 -20.67 -13.37
CA LEU A 8 -24.20 -20.83 -12.06
C LEU A 8 -22.74 -21.27 -12.22
N THR A 9 -22.46 -22.21 -13.14
CA THR A 9 -21.09 -22.69 -13.38
C THR A 9 -20.21 -21.58 -13.95
N SER A 10 -20.74 -20.70 -14.81
CA SER A 10 -20.02 -19.53 -15.33
C SER A 10 -19.66 -18.53 -14.22
N LYS A 11 -20.61 -18.20 -13.33
CA LYS A 11 -20.42 -17.24 -12.23
C LYS A 11 -19.38 -17.69 -11.19
N TYR A 12 -19.31 -18.98 -10.89
CA TYR A 12 -18.38 -19.53 -9.89
C TYR A 12 -17.06 -20.03 -10.48
N LYS A 13 -16.92 -20.11 -11.81
CA LYS A 13 -15.75 -20.70 -12.47
C LYS A 13 -14.43 -20.11 -11.97
N ALA A 14 -14.32 -18.78 -11.89
CA ALA A 14 -13.10 -18.12 -11.43
C ALA A 14 -12.79 -18.39 -9.96
N LYS A 15 -13.81 -18.45 -9.09
CA LYS A 15 -13.64 -18.81 -7.68
C LYS A 15 -13.20 -20.27 -7.51
N ILE A 16 -13.76 -21.18 -8.31
CA ILE A 16 -13.35 -22.59 -8.32
C ILE A 16 -11.89 -22.72 -8.79
N GLN A 17 -11.49 -21.95 -9.81
CA GLN A 17 -10.09 -21.92 -10.27
C GLN A 17 -9.14 -21.35 -9.22
N LEU A 18 -9.50 -20.25 -8.55
CA LEU A 18 -8.75 -19.69 -7.41
C LEU A 18 -8.63 -20.69 -6.26
N ALA A 19 -9.68 -21.48 -6.02
CA ALA A 19 -9.71 -22.46 -4.95
C ALA A 19 -8.77 -23.66 -5.21
N ASN A 20 -8.55 -23.99 -6.48
CA ASN A 20 -7.78 -25.14 -6.91
C ASN A 20 -6.51 -24.71 -7.68
N LEU A 21 -5.89 -23.58 -7.28
CA LEU A 21 -4.62 -23.15 -7.86
C LEU A 21 -3.55 -24.19 -7.56
N ASP A 22 -3.13 -24.91 -8.59
CA ASP A 22 -1.93 -25.74 -8.55
C ASP A 22 -0.69 -24.86 -8.73
N TYR A 23 0.33 -25.02 -7.89
CA TYR A 23 1.60 -24.30 -7.99
C TYR A 23 2.71 -25.06 -7.26
N ARG A 24 3.95 -24.88 -7.72
CA ARG A 24 5.14 -25.56 -7.16
C ARG A 24 6.07 -24.63 -6.40
N SER A 25 5.81 -23.32 -6.41
CA SER A 25 6.60 -22.32 -5.68
C SER A 25 5.79 -21.06 -5.39
N ASN A 26 6.24 -20.27 -4.40
CA ASN A 26 5.64 -18.96 -4.09
C ASN A 26 5.68 -18.02 -5.30
N SER A 27 6.76 -18.00 -6.08
CA SER A 27 6.84 -17.17 -7.28
C SER A 27 5.81 -17.56 -8.35
N GLU A 28 5.56 -18.86 -8.53
CA GLU A 28 4.50 -19.36 -9.41
C GLU A 28 3.12 -18.97 -8.89
N LEU A 29 2.87 -19.12 -7.58
CA LEU A 29 1.63 -18.70 -6.95
C LEU A 29 1.34 -17.21 -7.20
N LEU A 30 2.31 -16.34 -6.95
CA LEU A 30 2.18 -14.90 -7.18
C LEU A 30 1.85 -14.58 -8.65
N ASN A 31 2.52 -15.22 -9.61
CA ASN A 31 2.21 -15.05 -11.03
C ASN A 31 0.76 -15.44 -11.35
N LYS A 32 0.24 -16.53 -10.75
CA LYS A 32 -1.14 -16.96 -10.95
C LYS A 32 -2.13 -16.02 -10.29
N LEU A 33 -1.87 -15.57 -9.06
CA LEU A 33 -2.73 -14.62 -8.35
C LEU A 33 -2.85 -13.27 -9.07
N LYS A 34 -1.78 -12.82 -9.74
CA LYS A 34 -1.78 -11.58 -10.54
C LYS A 34 -2.85 -11.58 -11.63
N ALA A 35 -3.17 -12.74 -12.21
CA ALA A 35 -4.22 -12.86 -13.23
C ALA A 35 -5.63 -12.53 -12.71
N TYR A 36 -5.82 -12.58 -11.38
CA TYR A 36 -7.12 -12.32 -10.74
C TYR A 36 -7.22 -10.91 -10.14
N ALA A 37 -6.22 -10.05 -10.36
CA ALA A 37 -6.17 -8.70 -9.79
C ALA A 37 -7.43 -7.84 -10.12
N ASN A 38 -7.97 -8.02 -11.32
CA ASN A 38 -9.12 -7.28 -11.82
C ASN A 38 -10.48 -7.92 -11.54
N HIS A 39 -10.51 -9.09 -10.88
CA HIS A 39 -11.75 -9.82 -10.63
C HIS A 39 -12.62 -9.08 -9.59
N GLU A 40 -13.87 -8.77 -9.91
CA GLU A 40 -14.76 -7.98 -9.03
C GLU A 40 -14.93 -8.64 -7.65
N ASP A 41 -15.06 -9.95 -7.63
CA ASP A 41 -15.18 -10.71 -6.40
C ASP A 41 -13.91 -10.77 -5.56
N GLY A 42 -12.75 -10.39 -6.12
CA GLY A 42 -11.46 -10.47 -5.44
C GLY A 42 -10.89 -11.87 -5.28
N LEU A 43 -9.93 -11.97 -4.36
CA LEU A 43 -9.33 -13.23 -3.96
C LEU A 43 -10.14 -13.91 -2.86
N LEU A 44 -9.89 -15.20 -2.66
CA LEU A 44 -10.42 -15.95 -1.52
C LEU A 44 -9.54 -15.70 -0.29
N GLU A 45 -10.10 -15.90 0.91
CA GLU A 45 -9.39 -15.75 2.18
C GLU A 45 -8.09 -16.56 2.23
N GLN A 46 -8.10 -17.81 1.77
CA GLN A 46 -6.90 -18.63 1.69
C GLN A 46 -5.80 -18.01 0.82
N ASN A 47 -6.14 -17.25 -0.21
CA ASN A 47 -5.16 -16.58 -1.07
C ASN A 47 -4.56 -15.36 -0.37
N TYR A 48 -5.36 -14.64 0.43
CA TYR A 48 -4.82 -13.59 1.30
C TYR A 48 -3.89 -14.18 2.36
N ASN A 49 -4.22 -15.33 2.96
CA ASN A 49 -3.35 -16.03 3.90
C ASN A 49 -2.05 -16.52 3.24
N GLN A 50 -2.10 -16.96 1.98
CA GLN A 50 -0.91 -17.28 1.21
C GLN A 50 -0.02 -16.05 0.96
N LEU A 51 -0.62 -14.91 0.58
CA LEU A 51 0.10 -13.64 0.41
C LEU A 51 0.73 -13.16 1.72
N LYS A 52 0.00 -13.31 2.84
CA LYS A 52 0.49 -13.04 4.19
C LYS A 52 1.75 -13.86 4.49
N ASN A 53 1.69 -15.18 4.29
CA ASN A 53 2.83 -16.05 4.56
C ASN A 53 4.07 -15.67 3.72
N ILE A 54 3.88 -15.28 2.46
CA ILE A 54 4.97 -14.80 1.60
C ILE A 54 5.54 -13.49 2.15
N ILE A 55 4.69 -12.56 2.57
CA ILE A 55 5.13 -11.30 3.19
C ILE A 55 5.93 -11.55 4.46
N ASP A 56 5.49 -12.48 5.30
CA ASP A 56 6.13 -12.77 6.58
C ASP A 56 7.47 -13.49 6.45
N GLN A 57 7.61 -14.37 5.45
CA GLN A 57 8.68 -15.37 5.42
C GLN A 57 9.62 -15.29 4.21
N ASP A 58 9.18 -14.70 3.09
CA ASP A 58 9.91 -14.75 1.83
C ASP A 58 10.36 -13.35 1.38
N PHE A 59 11.47 -12.88 1.98
CA PHE A 59 12.01 -11.53 1.77
C PHE A 59 12.24 -11.18 0.29
N GLN A 60 12.56 -12.16 -0.55
CA GLN A 60 12.81 -11.94 -1.97
C GLN A 60 11.52 -11.67 -2.76
N LEU A 61 10.38 -12.11 -2.23
CA LEU A 61 9.07 -12.01 -2.89
C LEU A 61 8.13 -10.99 -2.25
N GLN A 62 8.51 -10.37 -1.13
CA GLN A 62 7.73 -9.33 -0.43
C GLN A 62 7.26 -8.21 -1.37
N GLU A 63 8.16 -7.63 -2.16
CA GLU A 63 7.82 -6.53 -3.07
C GLU A 63 6.79 -6.96 -4.12
N LYS A 64 6.95 -8.16 -4.68
CA LYS A 64 6.03 -8.73 -5.67
C LYS A 64 4.67 -9.07 -5.08
N ALA A 65 4.62 -9.53 -3.82
CA ALA A 65 3.37 -9.75 -3.10
C ALA A 65 2.63 -8.42 -2.88
N LEU A 66 3.34 -7.37 -2.47
CA LEU A 66 2.78 -6.02 -2.34
C LEU A 66 2.27 -5.48 -3.69
N GLU A 67 3.00 -5.69 -4.79
CA GLU A 67 2.56 -5.31 -6.14
C GLU A 67 1.20 -5.93 -6.48
N ILE A 68 1.00 -7.22 -6.20
CA ILE A 68 -0.27 -7.90 -6.46
C ILE A 68 -1.39 -7.29 -5.61
N LEU A 69 -1.15 -7.04 -4.33
CA LEU A 69 -2.13 -6.40 -3.44
C LEU A 69 -2.52 -5.00 -3.91
N HIS A 70 -1.58 -4.24 -4.46
CA HIS A 70 -1.85 -2.95 -5.09
C HIS A 70 -2.77 -3.06 -6.31
N LEU A 71 -2.61 -4.11 -7.11
CA LEU A 71 -3.42 -4.31 -8.31
C LEU A 71 -4.86 -4.77 -8.00
N LEU A 72 -5.11 -5.35 -6.81
CA LEU A 72 -6.44 -5.82 -6.43
C LEU A 72 -7.45 -4.68 -6.34
N LYS A 73 -8.61 -4.82 -6.98
CA LYS A 73 -9.72 -3.86 -6.82
C LYS A 73 -10.40 -3.98 -5.45
N SER A 74 -10.50 -5.19 -4.93
CA SER A 74 -11.24 -5.55 -3.71
C SER A 74 -10.39 -5.48 -2.44
N LYS A 75 -9.67 -4.37 -2.25
CA LYS A 75 -8.81 -4.16 -1.06
C LYS A 75 -9.60 -4.18 0.26
N ASN A 76 -10.90 -3.87 0.21
CA ASN A 76 -11.81 -3.95 1.34
C ASN A 76 -12.00 -5.38 1.89
N LYS A 77 -11.63 -6.40 1.10
CA LYS A 77 -11.71 -7.81 1.50
C LYS A 77 -10.40 -8.38 2.05
N MET A 78 -9.33 -7.59 2.12
CA MET A 78 -8.09 -8.02 2.77
C MET A 78 -8.37 -8.47 4.20
N THR A 79 -7.73 -9.55 4.64
CA THR A 79 -7.86 -10.04 6.02
C THR A 79 -7.13 -9.10 6.98
N ASP A 80 -7.58 -9.05 8.24
CA ASP A 80 -6.95 -8.20 9.25
C ASP A 80 -5.52 -8.68 9.55
N ASP A 81 -5.31 -9.99 9.59
CA ASP A 81 -3.99 -10.60 9.72
C ASP A 81 -3.01 -10.20 8.60
N LEU A 82 -3.51 -10.06 7.36
CA LEU A 82 -2.68 -9.59 6.26
C LEU A 82 -2.31 -8.11 6.44
N ILE A 83 -3.24 -7.29 6.93
CA ILE A 83 -2.96 -5.88 7.25
C ILE A 83 -1.91 -5.79 8.35
N GLU A 84 -2.01 -6.61 9.39
CA GLU A 84 -1.02 -6.67 10.45
C GLU A 84 0.37 -7.06 9.91
N SER A 85 0.46 -8.07 9.05
CA SER A 85 1.73 -8.42 8.39
C SER A 85 2.31 -7.27 7.55
N ILE A 86 1.47 -6.47 6.87
CA ILE A 86 1.92 -5.29 6.13
C ILE A 86 2.43 -4.20 7.07
N VAL A 87 1.77 -3.99 8.22
CA VAL A 87 2.22 -3.06 9.26
C VAL A 87 3.57 -3.49 9.81
N LEU A 88 3.71 -4.76 10.18
CA LEU A 88 4.97 -5.30 10.69
C LEU A 88 6.09 -5.14 9.67
N LEU A 89 5.84 -5.46 8.39
CA LEU A 89 6.81 -5.27 7.31
C LEU A 89 7.21 -3.79 7.15
N TYR A 90 6.25 -2.87 7.21
CA TYR A 90 6.53 -1.43 7.14
C TYR A 90 7.49 -0.97 8.24
N GLU A 91 7.28 -1.45 9.46
CA GLU A 91 8.08 -1.05 10.62
C GLU A 91 9.46 -1.72 10.63
N SER A 92 9.52 -3.00 10.23
CA SER A 92 10.75 -3.79 10.32
C SER A 92 11.71 -3.60 9.15
N THR A 93 11.22 -3.17 7.98
CA THR A 93 12.07 -3.03 6.80
C THR A 93 12.93 -1.76 6.82
N ASN A 94 14.11 -1.83 6.22
CA ASN A 94 14.95 -0.66 5.94
C ASN A 94 14.81 -0.15 4.48
N SER A 95 14.13 -0.89 3.61
CA SER A 95 13.89 -0.45 2.23
C SER A 95 12.82 0.64 2.19
N LYS A 96 13.18 1.81 1.65
CA LYS A 96 12.25 2.93 1.48
C LYS A 96 11.15 2.59 0.48
N GLU A 97 11.47 1.82 -0.55
CA GLU A 97 10.54 1.34 -1.57
C GLU A 97 9.45 0.47 -0.95
N ILE A 98 9.83 -0.52 -0.13
CA ILE A 98 8.89 -1.39 0.59
C ILE A 98 8.04 -0.56 1.57
N LYS A 99 8.64 0.34 2.34
CA LYS A 99 7.88 1.23 3.25
C LYS A 99 6.82 2.02 2.50
N ASN A 100 7.20 2.68 1.41
CA ASN A 100 6.28 3.46 0.59
C ASN A 100 5.15 2.58 0.01
N SER A 101 5.49 1.38 -0.44
CA SER A 101 4.53 0.41 -0.96
C SER A 101 3.52 -0.02 0.10
N CYS A 102 3.97 -0.34 1.32
CA CYS A 102 3.10 -0.71 2.45
C CYS A 102 2.18 0.44 2.83
N SER A 103 2.70 1.66 3.05
CA SER A 103 1.85 2.79 3.44
C SER A 103 0.84 3.16 2.36
N LYS A 104 1.22 3.08 1.08
CA LYS A 104 0.28 3.31 -0.03
C LYS A 104 -0.81 2.23 -0.04
N LEU A 105 -0.47 0.98 0.27
CA LEU A 105 -1.44 -0.10 0.29
C LEU A 105 -2.46 0.09 1.41
N LEU A 106 -2.01 0.52 2.60
CA LEU A 106 -2.89 0.87 3.72
C LEU A 106 -3.82 2.04 3.37
N GLU A 107 -3.29 3.08 2.72
CA GLU A 107 -4.08 4.21 2.21
C GLU A 107 -5.16 3.75 1.21
N ASP A 108 -4.80 2.90 0.24
CA ASP A 108 -5.74 2.39 -0.76
C ASP A 108 -6.77 1.43 -0.15
N ALA A 109 -6.38 0.63 0.85
CA ALA A 109 -7.30 -0.21 1.61
C ALA A 109 -8.32 0.64 2.37
N ASN A 110 -7.88 1.67 3.10
CA ASN A 110 -8.76 2.60 3.79
C ASN A 110 -9.74 3.30 2.82
N ARG A 111 -9.24 3.78 1.67
CA ARG A 111 -10.09 4.39 0.61
C ARG A 111 -11.14 3.43 0.05
N SER A 112 -10.84 2.14 0.02
CA SER A 112 -11.79 1.12 -0.43
C SER A 112 -12.87 0.78 0.60
N GLY A 113 -12.81 1.38 1.80
CA GLY A 113 -13.73 1.11 2.92
C GLY A 113 -13.28 -0.04 3.82
N LYS A 114 -12.01 -0.47 3.74
CA LYS A 114 -11.44 -1.40 4.72
C LYS A 114 -11.26 -0.68 6.06
N ASN A 115 -11.74 -1.30 7.14
CA ASN A 115 -11.40 -0.84 8.47
C ASN A 115 -9.94 -1.21 8.76
N LEU A 116 -9.11 -0.20 8.98
CA LEU A 116 -7.73 -0.38 9.42
C LEU A 116 -7.71 -0.57 10.94
N ASN A 117 -6.83 -1.44 11.43
CA ASN A 117 -6.51 -1.51 12.85
C ASN A 117 -5.76 -0.25 13.30
N ASP A 118 -5.68 -0.02 14.61
CA ASP A 118 -5.15 1.22 15.19
C ASP A 118 -3.77 1.58 14.64
N ARG A 119 -2.84 0.61 14.59
CA ARG A 119 -1.48 0.87 14.12
C ARG A 119 -1.41 1.13 12.62
N ALA A 120 -2.19 0.44 11.79
CA ALA A 120 -2.30 0.73 10.37
C ALA A 120 -2.86 2.14 10.11
N ALA A 121 -3.85 2.56 10.91
CA ALA A 121 -4.43 3.90 10.83
C ALA A 121 -3.42 4.98 11.26
N GLU A 122 -2.59 4.74 12.28
CA GLU A 122 -1.50 5.62 12.67
C GLU A 122 -0.48 5.81 11.55
N ILE A 123 0.02 4.72 10.95
CA ILE A 123 0.96 4.78 9.82
C ILE A 123 0.38 5.59 8.65
N PHE A 124 -0.89 5.38 8.33
CA PHE A 124 -1.60 6.16 7.31
C PHE A 124 -1.63 7.66 7.66
N ASN A 125 -1.97 7.99 8.90
CA ASN A 125 -2.04 9.38 9.37
C ASN A 125 -0.66 10.06 9.42
N GLU A 126 0.39 9.33 9.82
CA GLU A 126 1.77 9.80 9.80
C GLU A 126 2.20 10.15 8.36
N LYS A 127 1.94 9.26 7.40
CA LYS A 127 2.21 9.53 5.99
C LYS A 127 1.46 10.77 5.49
N LEU A 128 0.16 10.88 5.79
CA LEU A 128 -0.61 12.06 5.39
C LEU A 128 -0.06 13.37 5.97
N LYS A 129 0.45 13.35 7.20
CA LYS A 129 1.10 14.52 7.82
C LYS A 129 2.40 14.86 7.11
N ASN A 130 3.22 13.85 6.81
CA ASN A 130 4.48 14.03 6.10
C ASN A 130 4.25 14.55 4.67
N ASP A 131 3.30 13.97 3.93
CA ASP A 131 2.96 14.44 2.57
C ASP A 131 2.45 15.88 2.56
N LYS A 132 1.72 16.32 3.62
CA LYS A 132 1.30 17.71 3.78
C LYS A 132 2.49 18.63 4.09
N ALA A 133 3.38 18.20 4.99
CA ALA A 133 4.59 18.96 5.32
C ALA A 133 5.46 19.15 4.07
N ASP A 134 5.69 18.09 3.30
CA ASP A 134 6.46 18.14 2.05
C ASP A 134 5.83 19.10 1.02
N LYS A 135 4.49 19.10 0.89
CA LYS A 135 3.78 20.06 0.03
C LYS A 135 3.93 21.51 0.50
N ILE A 136 3.91 21.74 1.81
CA ILE A 136 4.11 23.08 2.39
C ILE A 136 5.55 23.53 2.13
N GLU A 137 6.55 22.67 2.36
CA GLU A 137 7.95 22.98 2.06
C GLU A 137 8.15 23.31 0.57
N GLN A 138 7.54 22.52 -0.33
CA GLN A 138 7.57 22.79 -1.76
C GLN A 138 6.91 24.13 -2.11
N ALA A 139 5.71 24.41 -1.60
CA ALA A 139 5.03 25.69 -1.83
C ALA A 139 5.86 26.87 -1.30
N PHE A 140 6.50 26.71 -0.14
CA PHE A 140 7.37 27.73 0.45
C PHE A 140 8.59 27.99 -0.43
N SER A 141 9.30 26.95 -0.89
CA SER A 141 10.46 27.12 -1.78
C SER A 141 10.14 27.86 -3.09
N GLN A 142 8.88 27.85 -3.51
CA GLN A 142 8.41 28.56 -4.71
C GLN A 142 7.90 29.98 -4.43
N SER A 143 7.77 30.35 -3.16
CA SER A 143 7.21 31.64 -2.73
C SER A 143 8.16 32.82 -2.98
N ASN A 144 7.59 34.03 -3.07
CA ASN A 144 8.39 35.26 -3.16
C ASN A 144 9.21 35.50 -1.88
N LEU A 145 8.70 35.08 -0.71
CA LEU A 145 9.43 35.19 0.55
C LEU A 145 10.72 34.35 0.53
N TYR A 146 10.66 33.12 0.02
CA TYR A 146 11.87 32.31 -0.15
C TYR A 146 12.88 32.96 -1.09
N LYS A 147 12.39 33.49 -2.22
CA LYS A 147 13.24 34.22 -3.17
C LYS A 147 13.89 35.44 -2.50
N GLU A 148 13.16 36.20 -1.69
CA GLU A 148 13.73 37.34 -0.96
C GLU A 148 14.76 36.90 0.08
N LEU A 149 14.50 35.86 0.86
CA LEU A 149 15.46 35.30 1.82
C LEU A 149 16.76 34.87 1.13
N ASN A 150 16.64 34.21 -0.02
CA ASN A 150 17.79 33.74 -0.79
C ASN A 150 18.53 34.89 -1.50
N THR A 151 17.81 35.81 -2.16
CA THR A 151 18.44 36.83 -3.02
C THR A 151 18.78 38.12 -2.29
N ARG A 152 17.88 38.63 -1.43
CA ARG A 152 18.04 39.90 -0.72
C ARG A 152 18.81 39.73 0.58
N PHE A 153 18.55 38.65 1.31
CA PHE A 153 19.22 38.35 2.58
C PHE A 153 20.38 37.37 2.44
N GLN A 154 20.64 36.85 1.22
CA GLN A 154 21.76 35.96 0.90
C GLN A 154 21.82 34.70 1.77
N LEU A 155 20.66 34.25 2.28
CA LEU A 155 20.59 33.02 3.07
C LEU A 155 20.59 31.82 2.13
N ASN A 156 21.40 30.81 2.46
CA ASN A 156 21.37 29.54 1.74
C ASN A 156 20.24 28.63 2.26
N ASP A 157 19.95 27.55 1.51
CA ASP A 157 18.84 26.64 1.81
C ASP A 157 18.90 26.05 3.22
N ALA A 158 20.11 25.76 3.74
CA ALA A 158 20.30 25.22 5.08
C ALA A 158 19.94 26.26 6.16
N GLN A 159 20.38 27.50 6.00
CA GLN A 159 20.06 28.61 6.91
C GLN A 159 18.57 28.94 6.88
N ILE A 160 17.93 28.93 5.71
CA ILE A 160 16.49 29.14 5.59
C ILE A 160 15.71 28.03 6.29
N LYS A 161 16.16 26.77 6.15
CA LYS A 161 15.52 25.62 6.81
C LYS A 161 15.67 25.68 8.34
N GLU A 162 16.82 26.10 8.83
CA GLU A 162 17.04 26.34 10.27
C GLU A 162 16.13 27.46 10.79
N LEU A 163 16.00 28.55 10.04
CA LEU A 163 15.14 29.69 10.39
C LEU A 163 13.65 29.30 10.46
N LEU A 164 13.17 28.47 9.53
CA LEU A 164 11.83 27.87 9.60
C LEU A 164 11.64 26.97 10.81
N THR A 165 12.66 26.17 11.14
CA THR A 165 12.63 25.25 12.29
C THR A 165 12.55 26.02 13.61
N VAL A 166 13.30 27.12 13.73
CA VAL A 166 13.31 27.99 14.90
C VAL A 166 11.99 28.75 15.06
N LEU A 167 11.37 29.17 13.96
CA LEU A 167 10.12 29.93 14.00
C LEU A 167 8.89 29.11 14.44
N LYS A 168 8.99 27.76 14.50
CA LYS A 168 7.90 26.84 14.91
C LYS A 168 6.53 27.37 14.51
N ILE A 169 6.29 27.56 13.21
CA ILE A 169 4.94 27.84 12.72
C ILE A 169 4.12 26.57 12.98
N LYS A 170 3.38 26.57 14.09
CA LYS A 170 2.37 25.56 14.46
C LYS A 170 1.07 25.85 13.74
#